data_AF-A0A9P0F6F5-F1
#
_entry.id   AF-A0A9P0F6F5-F1
#
_cell.length_a   1.000
_cell.length_b   1.000
_cell.length_c   1.000
_cell.angle_alpha   90.00
_cell.angle_beta   90.00
_cell.angle_gamma   90.00
#
_symmetry.space_group_name_H-M   'P 1'
#
loop_
_entity.id
_entity.type
_entity.pdbx_description
1 polymer ?
#
loop_
_entity_poly.entity_id
_entity_poly.type
_entity_poly.pdbx_seq_one_letter_code
_entity_poly.pdbx_strand_id
1 'polypeptide(L)'
;MPETLKYEKIESDTECGKVLNTLFVNKFRHGYVRVKGAVMPDNFKKFGDRIQQMEIRDDDVFVCSFPKAGTTWAQEMVWCIANNLDYKGAEVVLPERFPCLDYSFLYNYEVMYEEDLDFSAPDYFMQSFKYVSELNTQRFIKTHLPFGLLPEKLQNFSTRAKIIYVCRNPKDACVSWYRYSQLTGDYTGDFDTFCKSFLNDIRE
;
A
#
# COMPACT_ATOMS: atom_id res chain seq x y z
N MET A 1 -2.93 -14.17 -22.34
CA MET A 1 -3.74 -13.45 -21.33
C MET A 1 -2.94 -13.49 -20.04
N PRO A 2 -2.81 -12.38 -19.31
CA PRO A 2 -2.16 -12.40 -18.00
C PRO A 2 -2.88 -13.41 -17.08
N GLU A 3 -2.12 -14.15 -16.28
CA GLU A 3 -2.68 -15.14 -15.35
C GLU A 3 -3.42 -14.40 -14.24
N THR A 4 -4.72 -14.64 -14.11
CA THR A 4 -5.55 -14.05 -13.05
C THR A 4 -4.98 -14.40 -11.68
N LEU A 5 -4.88 -13.40 -10.79
CA LEU A 5 -4.39 -13.62 -9.44
C LEU A 5 -5.29 -14.62 -8.70
N LYS A 6 -4.67 -15.61 -8.07
CA LYS A 6 -5.35 -16.58 -7.20
C LYS A 6 -5.27 -16.09 -5.76
N TYR A 7 -6.41 -16.08 -5.09
CA TYR A 7 -6.54 -15.60 -3.72
C TYR A 7 -6.98 -16.75 -2.81
N GLU A 8 -6.30 -16.88 -1.69
CA GLU A 8 -6.64 -17.80 -0.62
C GLU A 8 -7.16 -16.98 0.56
N LYS A 9 -8.36 -17.28 1.06
CA LYS A 9 -8.91 -16.58 2.21
C LYS A 9 -8.19 -17.03 3.48
N ILE A 10 -7.83 -16.08 4.35
CA ILE A 10 -7.23 -16.40 5.64
C ILE A 10 -8.37 -16.55 6.65
N GLU A 11 -8.71 -17.79 6.98
CA GLU A 11 -9.77 -18.14 7.93
C GLU A 11 -9.29 -18.01 9.39
N SER A 12 -10.23 -17.89 10.33
CA SER A 12 -9.96 -17.72 11.77
C SER A 12 -9.75 -19.04 12.52
N ASP A 13 -9.50 -20.13 11.81
CA ASP A 13 -9.11 -21.43 12.38
C ASP A 13 -7.63 -21.43 12.81
N THR A 14 -6.80 -20.71 12.06
CA THR A 14 -5.37 -20.50 12.31
C THR A 14 -5.10 -19.45 13.41
N GLU A 15 -3.96 -19.53 14.12
CA GLU A 15 -3.57 -18.47 15.06
C GLU A 15 -3.37 -17.12 14.34
N CYS A 16 -2.76 -17.16 13.14
CA CYS A 16 -2.49 -15.96 12.33
C CYS A 16 -3.81 -15.31 11.89
N GLY A 17 -4.75 -16.12 11.42
CA GLY A 17 -6.06 -15.68 10.97
C GLY A 17 -6.92 -15.17 12.11
N LYS A 18 -6.84 -15.76 13.32
CA LYS A 18 -7.48 -15.17 14.51
C LYS A 18 -6.94 -13.78 14.78
N VAL A 19 -5.62 -13.58 14.80
CA VAL A 19 -5.03 -12.26 15.03
C VAL A 19 -5.44 -11.28 13.94
N LEU A 20 -5.33 -11.64 12.66
CA LEU A 20 -5.67 -10.77 11.54
C LEU A 20 -7.15 -10.37 11.55
N ASN A 21 -8.05 -11.34 11.74
CA ASN A 21 -9.50 -11.13 11.66
C ASN A 21 -10.13 -10.61 12.96
N THR A 22 -9.34 -10.38 14.02
CA THR A 22 -9.83 -9.78 15.28
C THR A 22 -9.13 -8.49 15.64
N LEU A 23 -7.81 -8.42 15.48
CA LEU A 23 -7.00 -7.29 15.94
C LEU A 23 -6.66 -6.31 14.81
N PHE A 24 -6.67 -6.76 13.55
CA PHE A 24 -6.30 -5.95 12.39
C PHE A 24 -7.48 -5.63 11.45
N VAL A 25 -8.71 -5.92 11.88
CA VAL A 25 -9.94 -5.54 11.20
C VAL A 25 -10.54 -4.30 11.85
N ASN A 26 -11.27 -3.54 11.06
CA ASN A 26 -12.05 -2.39 11.51
C ASN A 26 -13.22 -2.17 10.55
N LYS A 27 -13.95 -1.06 10.72
CA LYS A 27 -15.08 -0.69 9.86
C LYS A 27 -14.76 -0.65 8.35
N PHE A 28 -13.51 -0.45 7.98
CA PHE A 28 -13.08 -0.29 6.59
C PHE A 28 -12.28 -1.50 6.09
N ARG A 29 -11.98 -2.47 6.96
CA ARG A 29 -11.19 -3.64 6.63
C ARG A 29 -11.77 -4.87 7.30
N HIS A 30 -12.41 -5.72 6.51
CA HIS A 30 -13.21 -6.85 7.00
C HIS A 30 -12.51 -8.21 6.97
N GLY A 31 -11.27 -8.28 6.47
CA GLY A 31 -10.54 -9.53 6.41
C GLY A 31 -9.32 -9.46 5.51
N TYR A 32 -8.65 -10.60 5.36
CA TYR A 32 -7.39 -10.74 4.65
C TYR A 32 -7.38 -11.96 3.73
N VAL A 33 -6.59 -11.85 2.67
CA VAL A 33 -6.32 -12.91 1.69
C VAL A 33 -4.82 -13.07 1.49
N ARG A 34 -4.40 -14.28 1.16
CA ARG A 34 -3.06 -14.59 0.69
C ARG A 34 -3.06 -14.60 -0.84
N VAL A 35 -2.11 -13.89 -1.44
CA VAL A 35 -1.93 -13.81 -2.89
C VAL A 35 -0.43 -13.69 -3.21
N LYS A 36 0.08 -14.56 -4.08
CA LYS A 36 1.52 -14.66 -4.42
C LYS A 36 2.44 -14.62 -3.18
N GLY A 37 2.05 -15.30 -2.09
CA GLY A 37 2.81 -15.37 -0.85
C GLY A 37 2.70 -14.17 0.10
N ALA A 38 1.98 -13.11 -0.28
CA ALA A 38 1.76 -11.92 0.54
C ALA A 38 0.37 -11.92 1.18
N VAL A 39 0.26 -11.33 2.37
CA VAL A 39 -1.02 -11.08 3.06
C VAL A 39 -1.52 -9.69 2.68
N MET A 40 -2.72 -9.63 2.10
CA MET A 40 -3.36 -8.40 1.62
C MET A 40 -4.77 -8.28 2.21
N PRO A 41 -5.30 -7.06 2.41
CA PRO A 41 -6.71 -6.88 2.75
C PRO A 41 -7.63 -7.52 1.71
N ASP A 42 -8.79 -8.03 2.13
CA ASP A 42 -9.75 -8.70 1.23
C ASP A 42 -10.16 -7.81 0.04
N ASN A 43 -10.27 -6.49 0.28
CA ASN A 43 -10.61 -5.50 -0.74
C ASN A 43 -9.58 -5.44 -1.89
N PHE A 44 -8.35 -5.94 -1.70
CA PHE A 44 -7.35 -6.04 -2.76
C PHE A 44 -7.80 -6.90 -3.94
N LYS A 45 -8.70 -7.88 -3.75
CA LYS A 45 -9.28 -8.67 -4.85
C LYS A 45 -9.93 -7.80 -5.94
N LYS A 46 -10.48 -6.65 -5.59
CA LYS A 46 -11.10 -5.70 -6.54
C LYS A 46 -10.07 -4.97 -7.42
N PHE A 47 -8.80 -4.96 -7.01
CA PHE A 47 -7.74 -4.15 -7.62
C PHE A 47 -6.55 -4.95 -8.13
N GLY A 48 -6.30 -6.16 -7.63
CA GLY A 48 -5.08 -6.92 -7.93
C GLY A 48 -4.84 -7.08 -9.43
N ASP A 49 -5.82 -7.59 -10.19
CA ASP A 49 -5.66 -7.75 -11.64
C ASP A 49 -5.55 -6.40 -12.38
N ARG A 50 -6.26 -5.37 -11.90
CA ARG A 50 -6.19 -4.00 -12.47
C ARG A 50 -4.81 -3.38 -12.25
N ILE A 51 -4.16 -3.67 -11.13
CA ILE A 51 -2.80 -3.23 -10.82
C ILE A 51 -1.80 -4.01 -11.69
N GLN A 52 -1.96 -5.34 -11.83
CA GLN A 52 -1.11 -6.14 -12.73
C GLN A 52 -1.16 -5.59 -14.17
N GLN A 53 -2.34 -5.18 -14.64
CA GLN A 53 -2.59 -4.67 -15.99
C GLN A 53 -2.45 -3.15 -16.14
N MET A 54 -2.07 -2.45 -15.08
CA MET A 54 -1.97 -1.00 -15.08
C MET A 54 -0.97 -0.53 -16.14
N GLU A 55 -1.34 0.50 -16.91
CA GLU A 55 -0.43 1.07 -17.91
C GLU A 55 0.72 1.80 -17.22
N ILE A 56 1.95 1.45 -17.63
CA ILE A 56 3.20 2.02 -17.10
C ILE A 56 3.88 2.84 -18.18
N ARG A 57 4.31 4.04 -17.81
CA ARG A 57 5.03 4.98 -18.66
C ARG A 57 6.51 4.88 -18.37
N ASP A 58 7.33 5.10 -19.39
CA ASP A 58 8.78 5.00 -19.29
C ASP A 58 9.41 6.04 -18.33
N ASP A 59 8.70 7.12 -18.03
CA ASP A 59 9.11 8.17 -17.11
C ASP A 59 8.55 8.01 -15.69
N ASP A 60 7.76 6.96 -15.41
CA ASP A 60 7.25 6.69 -14.07
C ASP A 60 8.39 6.39 -13.07
N VAL A 61 8.23 6.88 -11.85
CA VAL A 61 9.14 6.61 -10.73
C VAL A 61 8.37 6.07 -9.55
N PHE A 62 8.65 4.83 -9.18
CA PHE A 62 8.07 4.15 -8.04
C PHE A 62 9.00 4.24 -6.82
N VAL A 63 8.46 4.65 -5.67
CA VAL A 63 9.10 4.48 -4.37
C VAL A 63 8.37 3.37 -3.63
N CYS A 64 9.03 2.22 -3.54
CA CYS A 64 8.51 1.03 -2.92
C CYS A 64 9.15 0.80 -1.56
N SER A 65 8.40 0.28 -0.59
CA SER A 65 8.99 -0.22 0.65
C SER A 65 8.04 -1.13 1.37
N PHE A 66 8.56 -1.93 2.30
CA PHE A 66 7.73 -2.38 3.40
C PHE A 66 7.23 -1.19 4.25
N PRO A 67 6.01 -1.19 4.81
CA PRO A 67 5.50 -0.07 5.61
C PRO A 67 6.49 0.42 6.68
N LYS A 68 6.54 1.74 6.88
CA LYS A 68 7.38 2.39 7.92
C LYS A 68 8.90 2.25 7.76
N ALA A 69 9.37 2.01 6.54
CA ALA A 69 10.80 1.94 6.23
C ALA A 69 11.47 3.30 5.89
N GLY A 70 10.74 4.42 5.92
CA GLY A 70 11.30 5.76 5.64
C GLY A 70 10.87 6.37 4.30
N THR A 71 9.76 5.90 3.71
CA THR A 71 9.28 6.37 2.40
C THR A 71 8.98 7.85 2.34
N THR A 72 8.55 8.51 3.42
CA THR A 72 8.24 9.95 3.40
C THR A 72 9.45 10.78 2.97
N TRP A 73 10.60 10.55 3.62
CA TRP A 73 11.85 11.22 3.24
C TRP A 73 12.33 10.83 1.84
N ALA A 74 12.22 9.55 1.49
CA ALA A 74 12.60 9.09 0.15
C ALA A 74 11.77 9.75 -0.96
N GLN A 75 10.46 9.87 -0.77
CA GLN A 75 9.58 10.54 -1.72
C GLN A 75 9.98 12.01 -1.92
N GLU A 76 10.23 12.75 -0.84
CA GLU A 76 10.66 14.16 -0.95
C GLU A 76 11.99 14.31 -1.68
N MET A 77 12.99 13.48 -1.33
CA MET A 77 14.29 13.52 -2.01
C MET A 77 14.16 13.19 -3.50
N VAL A 78 13.42 12.13 -3.84
CA VAL A 78 13.21 11.70 -5.23
C VAL A 78 12.49 12.78 -6.02
N TRP A 79 11.43 13.36 -5.46
CA TRP A 79 10.66 14.41 -6.12
C TRP A 79 11.52 15.65 -6.35
N CYS A 80 12.24 16.14 -5.34
CA CYS A 80 13.13 17.29 -5.48
C CYS A 80 14.24 17.04 -6.51
N ILE A 81 14.91 15.89 -6.48
CA ILE A 81 15.97 15.56 -7.44
C ILE A 81 15.42 15.51 -8.87
N ALA A 82 14.27 14.88 -9.08
CA ALA A 82 13.66 14.76 -10.40
C ALA A 82 13.13 16.10 -10.95
N ASN A 83 12.75 17.03 -10.06
CA ASN A 83 12.23 18.35 -10.42
C ASN A 83 13.28 19.46 -10.25
N ASN A 84 14.57 19.15 -10.46
CA ASN A 84 15.67 20.13 -10.46
C ASN A 84 15.74 21.00 -9.18
N LEU A 85 15.48 20.40 -8.02
CA LEU A 85 15.43 21.06 -6.72
C LEU A 85 14.42 22.23 -6.67
N ASP A 86 13.28 22.08 -7.35
CA ASP A 86 12.15 23.01 -7.25
C ASP A 86 11.48 22.94 -5.86
N TYR A 87 12.06 23.64 -4.89
CA TYR A 87 11.52 23.69 -3.54
C TYR A 87 10.15 24.38 -3.46
N LYS A 88 9.78 25.21 -4.45
CA LYS A 88 8.47 25.86 -4.49
C LYS A 88 7.39 24.87 -4.92
N GLY A 89 7.65 24.08 -5.97
CA GLY A 89 6.76 22.97 -6.31
C GLY A 89 6.65 21.93 -5.19
N ALA A 90 7.71 21.72 -4.41
CA ALA A 90 7.69 20.81 -3.26
C ALA A 90 6.81 21.29 -2.09
N GLU A 91 6.37 22.55 -2.05
CA GLU A 91 5.42 23.06 -1.04
C GLU A 91 4.00 22.47 -1.23
N VAL A 92 3.66 21.95 -2.42
CA VAL A 92 2.42 21.19 -2.63
C VAL A 92 2.40 19.98 -1.69
N VAL A 93 1.23 19.56 -1.22
CA VAL A 93 1.14 18.46 -0.26
C VAL A 93 1.65 17.15 -0.88
N LEU A 94 2.43 16.39 -0.10
CA LEU A 94 3.12 15.20 -0.61
C LEU A 94 2.19 14.17 -1.29
N PRO A 95 0.99 13.84 -0.77
CA PRO A 95 0.11 12.87 -1.41
C PRO A 95 -0.43 13.29 -2.80
N GLU A 96 -0.44 14.60 -3.10
CA GLU A 96 -0.83 15.11 -4.41
C GLU A 96 0.32 14.96 -5.42
N ARG A 97 1.55 15.23 -4.98
CA ARG A 97 2.78 15.11 -5.79
C ARG A 97 3.26 13.68 -5.98
N PHE A 98 3.01 12.84 -4.97
CA PHE A 98 3.55 11.48 -4.82
C PHE A 98 2.47 10.55 -4.28
N PRO A 99 1.37 10.32 -5.02
CA PRO A 99 0.24 9.53 -4.55
C PRO A 99 0.62 8.10 -4.18
N CYS A 100 -0.05 7.59 -3.15
CA CYS A 100 0.11 6.21 -2.70
C CYS A 100 -0.93 5.34 -3.39
N LEU A 101 -0.49 4.39 -4.23
CA LEU A 101 -1.34 3.45 -4.98
C LEU A 101 -2.24 2.61 -4.06
N ASP A 102 -1.84 2.47 -2.81
CA ASP A 102 -2.40 1.47 -1.90
C ASP A 102 -3.76 1.83 -1.30
N TYR A 103 -4.08 3.12 -1.16
CA TYR A 103 -5.24 3.54 -0.37
C TYR A 103 -6.56 2.94 -0.86
N SER A 104 -6.71 2.81 -2.18
CA SER A 104 -7.93 2.25 -2.79
C SER A 104 -8.21 0.80 -2.39
N PHE A 105 -7.19 0.01 -2.05
CA PHE A 105 -7.37 -1.37 -1.63
C PHE A 105 -7.12 -1.62 -0.14
N LEU A 106 -6.49 -0.68 0.58
CA LEU A 106 -6.27 -0.79 2.03
C LEU A 106 -7.56 -0.61 2.83
N TYR A 107 -8.49 0.19 2.32
CA TYR A 107 -9.75 0.55 2.97
C TYR A 107 -10.92 0.39 1.99
N ASN A 108 -12.06 -0.12 2.49
CA ASN A 108 -13.31 -0.14 1.75
C ASN A 108 -14.07 1.17 1.97
N TYR A 109 -13.81 2.16 1.11
CA TYR A 109 -14.45 3.47 1.18
C TYR A 109 -15.95 3.46 0.81
N GLU A 110 -16.46 2.39 0.20
CA GLU A 110 -17.91 2.25 -0.09
C GLU A 110 -18.73 2.34 1.22
N VAL A 111 -18.23 1.75 2.30
CA VAL A 111 -18.85 1.77 3.63
C VAL A 111 -18.88 3.18 4.24
N MET A 112 -17.91 4.03 3.89
CA MET A 112 -17.86 5.41 4.40
C MET A 112 -19.02 6.25 3.85
N TYR A 113 -19.32 6.11 2.55
CA TYR A 113 -20.42 6.82 1.91
C TYR A 113 -21.80 6.36 2.41
N GLU A 114 -21.91 5.12 2.90
CA GLU A 114 -23.17 4.61 3.47
C GLU A 114 -23.46 5.20 4.86
N GLU A 115 -22.42 5.47 5.67
CA GLU A 115 -22.58 6.00 7.03
C GLU A 115 -22.60 7.54 7.08
N ASP A 116 -21.82 8.21 6.23
CA ASP A 116 -21.69 9.67 6.19
C ASP A 116 -21.64 10.16 4.74
N LEU A 117 -22.80 10.54 4.21
CA LEU A 117 -22.95 11.05 2.84
C LEU A 117 -22.16 12.35 2.60
N ASP A 118 -21.79 13.07 3.67
CA ASP A 118 -21.01 14.31 3.59
C ASP A 118 -19.50 14.07 3.77
N PHE A 119 -19.06 12.82 3.99
CA PHE A 119 -17.65 12.49 4.08
C PHE A 119 -16.95 12.73 2.75
N SER A 120 -16.06 13.73 2.74
CA SER A 120 -15.22 14.07 1.60
C SER A 120 -13.75 14.03 2.00
N ALA A 121 -12.97 13.27 1.24
CA ALA A 121 -11.52 13.25 1.32
C ALA A 121 -10.94 13.40 -0.10
N PRO A 122 -9.72 13.93 -0.24
CA PRO A 122 -9.11 14.12 -1.56
C PRO A 122 -9.03 12.83 -2.39
N ASP A 123 -9.15 12.97 -3.71
CA ASP A 123 -9.18 11.83 -4.65
C ASP A 123 -7.95 10.92 -4.57
N TYR A 124 -6.77 11.49 -4.26
CA TYR A 124 -5.53 10.74 -4.05
C TYR A 124 -5.56 9.82 -2.82
N PHE A 125 -6.54 9.95 -1.93
CA PHE A 125 -6.84 8.99 -0.87
C PHE A 125 -7.99 8.06 -1.28
N MET A 126 -9.16 8.61 -1.60
CA MET A 126 -10.40 7.82 -1.80
C MET A 126 -10.34 6.93 -3.04
N GLN A 127 -9.76 7.46 -4.12
CA GLN A 127 -9.71 6.82 -5.43
C GLN A 127 -8.26 6.77 -5.95
N SER A 128 -7.29 6.56 -5.06
CA SER A 128 -5.85 6.57 -5.36
C SER A 128 -5.47 5.79 -6.64
N PHE A 129 -6.03 4.60 -6.89
CA PHE A 129 -5.77 3.84 -8.11
C PHE A 129 -6.18 4.62 -9.38
N LYS A 130 -7.38 5.21 -9.37
CA LYS A 130 -7.89 6.03 -10.47
C LYS A 130 -7.07 7.31 -10.62
N TYR A 131 -6.82 8.00 -9.51
CA TYR A 131 -6.01 9.21 -9.46
C TYR A 131 -4.64 9.00 -10.12
N VAL A 132 -3.90 7.97 -9.70
CA VAL A 132 -2.58 7.62 -10.27
C VAL A 132 -2.68 7.25 -11.77
N SER A 133 -3.75 6.56 -12.18
CA SER A 133 -3.94 6.14 -13.57
C SER A 133 -4.21 7.30 -14.51
N GLU A 134 -4.92 8.33 -14.04
CA GLU A 134 -5.39 9.47 -14.84
C GLU A 134 -4.46 10.70 -14.78
N LEU A 135 -3.42 10.69 -13.94
CA LEU A 135 -2.43 11.79 -13.90
C LEU A 135 -1.81 12.03 -15.28
N ASN A 136 -1.88 13.27 -15.77
CA ASN A 136 -1.32 13.65 -17.08
C ASN A 136 0.12 14.15 -17.03
N THR A 137 0.69 14.27 -15.83
CA THR A 137 2.08 14.65 -15.59
C THR A 137 2.95 13.41 -15.36
N GLN A 138 4.27 13.60 -15.24
CA GLN A 138 5.18 12.54 -14.80
C GLN A 138 4.70 11.99 -13.45
N ARG A 139 4.59 10.66 -13.34
CA ARG A 139 4.04 10.03 -12.14
C ARG A 139 5.14 9.62 -11.18
N PHE A 140 5.01 10.10 -9.96
CA PHE A 140 5.78 9.66 -8.81
C PHE A 140 4.85 8.84 -7.91
N ILE A 141 5.09 7.53 -7.79
CA ILE A 141 4.11 6.59 -7.22
C ILE A 141 4.69 5.92 -5.99
N LYS A 142 4.02 6.07 -4.84
CA LYS A 142 4.36 5.33 -3.63
C LYS A 142 3.55 4.04 -3.58
N THR A 143 4.17 2.93 -3.18
CA THR A 143 3.43 1.70 -2.84
C THR A 143 4.18 0.84 -1.83
N HIS A 144 3.43 0.08 -1.04
CA HIS A 144 3.93 -0.97 -0.16
C HIS A 144 3.70 -2.37 -0.72
N LEU A 145 3.24 -2.49 -1.96
CA LEU A 145 3.10 -3.77 -2.62
C LEU A 145 4.47 -4.47 -2.76
N PRO A 146 4.52 -5.79 -2.50
CA PRO A 146 5.69 -6.59 -2.83
C PRO A 146 5.86 -6.65 -4.35
N PHE A 147 7.10 -6.89 -4.80
CA PHE A 147 7.45 -6.87 -6.22
C PHE A 147 6.53 -7.73 -7.10
N GLY A 148 6.17 -8.94 -6.66
CA GLY A 148 5.29 -9.84 -7.42
C GLY A 148 3.83 -9.37 -7.57
N LEU A 149 3.42 -8.31 -6.86
CA LEU A 149 2.10 -7.69 -6.95
C LEU A 149 2.13 -6.32 -7.64
N LEU A 150 3.31 -5.81 -8.04
CA LEU A 150 3.43 -4.63 -8.88
C LEU A 150 2.89 -4.87 -10.30
N PRO A 151 2.64 -3.84 -11.12
CA PRO A 151 2.31 -3.99 -12.54
C PRO A 151 3.24 -4.95 -13.30
N GLU A 152 2.69 -5.79 -14.19
CA GLU A 152 3.46 -6.82 -14.91
C GLU A 152 4.60 -6.24 -15.72
N LYS A 153 4.39 -5.05 -16.31
CA LYS A 153 5.42 -4.32 -17.07
C LYS A 153 6.67 -4.02 -16.24
N LEU A 154 6.50 -3.76 -14.94
CA LEU A 154 7.61 -3.56 -14.01
C LEU A 154 8.28 -4.90 -13.64
N GLN A 155 7.48 -5.95 -13.45
CA GLN A 155 7.98 -7.28 -13.08
C GLN A 155 8.85 -7.90 -14.19
N ASN A 156 8.43 -7.75 -15.44
CA ASN A 156 9.11 -8.30 -16.61
C ASN A 156 10.12 -7.33 -17.25
N PHE A 157 10.34 -6.16 -16.65
CA PHE A 157 11.27 -5.12 -17.12
C PHE A 157 11.01 -4.67 -18.57
N SER A 158 9.74 -4.64 -19.01
CA SER A 158 9.36 -4.21 -20.36
C SER A 158 9.18 -2.70 -20.54
N THR A 159 9.52 -1.91 -19.51
CA THR A 159 9.45 -0.45 -19.47
C THR A 159 10.74 0.14 -18.90
N ARG A 160 10.98 1.43 -19.16
CA ARG A 160 12.10 2.20 -18.59
C ARG A 160 11.78 2.89 -17.26
N ALA A 161 10.57 2.68 -16.73
CA ALA A 161 10.17 3.15 -15.41
C ALA A 161 11.17 2.71 -14.33
N LYS A 162 11.32 3.52 -13.30
CA LYS A 162 12.30 3.29 -12.22
C LYS A 162 11.60 2.82 -10.96
N ILE A 163 12.22 1.88 -10.25
CA ILE A 163 11.82 1.47 -8.90
C ILE A 163 12.95 1.81 -7.93
N ILE A 164 12.61 2.55 -6.89
CA ILE A 164 13.49 2.85 -5.76
C ILE A 164 12.90 2.14 -4.55
N TYR A 165 13.58 1.11 -4.07
CA TYR A 165 13.14 0.36 -2.89
C TYR A 165 13.84 0.85 -1.63
N VAL A 166 13.08 1.17 -0.59
CA VAL A 166 13.61 1.61 0.71
C VAL A 166 13.56 0.48 1.73
N CYS A 167 14.72 0.10 2.25
CA CYS A 167 14.84 -0.90 3.31
C CYS A 167 15.08 -0.24 4.67
N ARG A 168 14.60 -0.90 5.73
CA ARG A 168 14.91 -0.56 7.12
C ARG A 168 15.15 -1.83 7.91
N ASN A 169 15.90 -1.75 9.00
CA ASN A 169 16.02 -2.84 9.96
C ASN A 169 14.60 -3.32 10.37
N PRO A 170 14.27 -4.62 10.24
CA PRO A 170 12.92 -5.12 10.49
C PRO A 170 12.47 -4.93 11.94
N LYS A 171 13.39 -4.91 12.92
CA LYS A 171 13.06 -4.66 14.32
C LYS A 171 12.53 -3.24 14.53
N ASP A 172 13.18 -2.26 13.90
CA ASP A 172 12.76 -0.85 13.97
C ASP A 172 11.47 -0.60 13.17
N ALA A 173 11.33 -1.27 12.02
CA ALA A 173 10.12 -1.23 11.22
C ALA A 173 8.92 -1.79 11.99
N CYS A 174 9.09 -2.91 12.70
CA CYS A 174 8.06 -3.51 13.56
C CYS A 174 7.56 -2.53 14.63
N VAL A 175 8.47 -1.95 15.42
CA VAL A 175 8.11 -0.96 16.46
C VAL A 175 7.39 0.24 15.85
N SER A 176 7.91 0.77 14.74
CA SER A 176 7.31 1.92 14.07
C SER A 176 5.94 1.62 13.48
N TRP A 177 5.72 0.40 12.97
CA TRP A 177 4.43 -0.02 12.44
C TRP A 177 3.42 -0.22 13.56
N TYR A 178 3.77 -0.89 14.65
CA TYR A 178 2.90 -1.01 15.82
C TYR A 178 2.38 0.34 16.30
N ARG A 179 3.29 1.32 16.50
CA ARG A 179 2.90 2.66 16.95
C ARG A 179 2.01 3.38 15.95
N TYR A 180 2.29 3.22 14.66
CA TYR A 180 1.46 3.81 13.61
C TYR A 180 0.07 3.18 13.55
N SER A 181 -0.03 1.84 13.63
CA SER A 181 -1.30 1.12 13.58
C SER A 181 -2.18 1.42 14.80
N GLN A 182 -1.57 1.68 15.96
CA GLN A 182 -2.29 2.18 17.14
C GLN A 182 -2.83 3.59 16.93
N LEU A 183 -2.02 4.49 16.34
CA LEU A 183 -2.43 5.86 16.04
C LEU A 183 -3.59 5.93 15.03
N THR A 184 -3.60 5.05 14.03
CA THR A 184 -4.64 5.01 12.99
C THR A 184 -5.83 4.14 13.35
N GLY A 185 -5.80 3.42 14.47
CA GLY A 185 -6.82 2.43 14.82
C GLY A 185 -6.86 1.22 13.89
N ASP A 186 -5.78 0.96 13.15
CA ASP A 186 -5.63 -0.21 12.28
C ASP A 186 -5.27 -1.49 13.07
N TYR A 187 -4.84 -1.35 14.33
CA TYR A 187 -4.53 -2.46 15.22
C TYR A 187 -4.91 -2.15 16.66
N THR A 188 -5.62 -3.06 17.32
CA THR A 188 -6.16 -2.87 18.69
C THR A 188 -5.52 -3.75 19.77
N GLY A 189 -4.59 -4.64 19.40
CA GLY A 189 -3.91 -5.54 20.35
C GLY A 189 -2.66 -4.96 21.00
N ASP A 190 -1.92 -5.81 21.72
CA ASP A 190 -0.65 -5.47 22.36
C ASP A 190 0.57 -5.61 21.41
N PHE A 191 1.72 -5.11 21.85
CA PHE A 191 2.96 -5.14 21.08
C PHE A 191 3.53 -6.56 20.90
N ASP A 192 3.36 -7.46 21.88
CA ASP A 192 3.93 -8.81 21.82
C ASP A 192 3.27 -9.63 20.71
N THR A 193 1.93 -9.60 20.68
CA THR A 193 1.11 -10.21 19.63
C THR A 193 1.41 -9.61 18.26
N PHE A 194 1.57 -8.27 18.19
CA PHE A 194 1.97 -7.59 16.95
C PHE A 194 3.34 -8.07 16.47
N CYS A 195 4.32 -8.15 17.36
CA CYS A 195 5.70 -8.51 17.04
C CYS A 195 5.80 -9.96 16.55
N LYS A 196 5.13 -10.91 17.23
CA LYS A 196 5.05 -12.31 16.80
C LYS A 196 4.41 -12.46 15.42
N SER A 197 3.31 -11.74 15.19
CA SER A 197 2.64 -11.70 13.88
C SER A 197 3.54 -11.13 12.80
N PHE A 198 4.28 -10.05 13.11
CA PHE A 198 5.21 -9.40 12.18
C PHE A 198 6.39 -10.30 11.79
N LEU A 199 6.96 -11.02 12.76
CA LEU A 199 8.16 -11.84 12.56
C LEU A 199 7.89 -13.20 11.91
N ASN A 200 6.64 -13.49 11.53
CA ASN A 200 6.24 -14.79 10.99
C ASN A 200 6.40 -15.94 12.02
N ASP A 201 6.39 -15.65 13.33
CA ASP A 201 6.34 -16.70 14.37
C ASP A 201 4.95 -17.34 14.50
N ILE A 202 3.97 -16.85 13.71
CA ILE A 202 2.67 -17.48 13.52
C ILE A 202 2.60 -18.11 12.12
N ARG A 203 3.59 -18.95 11.80
CA ARG A 203 3.50 -19.91 10.70
C ARG A 203 2.73 -21.12 11.21
N GLU A 204 1.67 -21.47 10.50
CA GLU A 204 1.16 -22.84 10.51
C GLU A 204 2.12 -23.80 9.80
#